data_AF-R4L969-F1
#
_entry.id   AF-R4L969-F1
#
_cell.length_a   1.000
_cell.length_b   1.000
_cell.length_c   1.000
_cell.angle_alpha   90.00
_cell.angle_beta   90.00
_cell.angle_gamma   90.00
#
_symmetry.space_group_name_H-M   'P 1'
#
loop_
_entity.id
_entity.type
_entity.pdbx_description
1 polymer ?
#
loop_
_entity_poly.entity_id
_entity_poly.type
_entity_poly.pdbx_seq_one_letter_code
_entity_poly.pdbx_strand_id
1 'polypeptide(L)'
;MLDGDDVTHPPAPPAAPLPIPHQRLPVELHDLPPLTLVPGSTALPLPPYPRKRRRGLVLGGILALVAALALAGGAIFVANRESLPAIAEAAAPNRTRPLTPFEAATAALQAQADALLKNNEKAWLAAVDPGQPKLRTRYRSMFRSLRTLGVSAFEYKPVKDGSDTATSVEFNARMIYCLTGNACPAGPAARPVINQHLKVKNVRGQWVIASATTRKSEDDLQPAPWQDGDLAVAKGKRVTLVAQASEKKYFKRLLPIADAAAAVNDRFAGLVGNPQQRYRVYLAGNKQWKLWYGGMTDDWVVGYAAPLNEAGMDVVLHMNDLKNEPRLLQTTIQHELGHVVTLGGAHRKDWGPSDMWLKEGVAEYIGWYPQSATASWRRESVRDLLTGSKAPKSIAVGALQSDARLEEGDAFYGLGHFAADCMAKNYGQRALFTFVRLYLREEKDLDPASREAFGQPFKTVDRDCLAWIRDRV
;
A
#
# COMPACT_ATOMS: atom_id res chain seq x y z
N MET A 1 -66.80 -11.55 29.14
CA MET A 1 -66.65 -10.70 27.95
C MET A 1 -65.24 -10.91 27.44
N LEU A 2 -65.13 -11.51 26.24
CA LEU A 2 -64.08 -11.44 25.20
C LEU A 2 -62.63 -11.71 25.67
N ASP A 3 -62.09 -12.91 25.41
CA ASP A 3 -61.27 -13.31 24.22
C ASP A 3 -59.87 -12.65 24.26
N GLY A 4 -58.72 -13.32 24.20
CA GLY A 4 -58.42 -14.67 23.71
C GLY A 4 -57.67 -14.64 22.37
N ASP A 5 -56.49 -13.99 22.28
CA ASP A 5 -55.59 -14.03 21.10
C ASP A 5 -54.16 -14.32 21.61
N ASP A 6 -53.63 -15.53 21.48
CA ASP A 6 -53.06 -16.20 20.31
C ASP A 6 -51.79 -15.52 19.74
N VAL A 7 -50.65 -16.11 20.07
CA VAL A 7 -49.30 -15.66 19.75
C VAL A 7 -48.72 -16.65 18.74
N THR A 8 -49.18 -16.59 17.50
CA THR A 8 -48.54 -17.31 16.39
C THR A 8 -48.63 -16.52 15.10
N HIS A 9 -47.79 -15.48 14.91
CA HIS A 9 -47.23 -15.08 13.59
C HIS A 9 -46.11 -14.05 13.79
N PRO A 10 -44.93 -14.22 13.17
CA PRO A 10 -43.95 -13.13 13.08
C PRO A 10 -44.47 -12.00 12.19
N PRO A 11 -44.08 -10.73 12.44
CA PRO A 11 -44.52 -9.60 11.64
C PRO A 11 -44.06 -9.75 10.18
N ALA A 12 -44.96 -9.41 9.25
CA ALA A 12 -44.67 -9.38 7.82
C ALA A 12 -43.52 -8.40 7.53
N PRO A 13 -42.60 -8.74 6.60
CA PRO A 13 -41.56 -7.81 6.16
C PRO A 13 -42.20 -6.56 5.52
N PRO A 14 -41.56 -5.39 5.66
CA PRO A 14 -42.07 -4.15 5.08
C PRO A 14 -42.23 -4.29 3.56
N ALA A 15 -43.32 -3.73 3.03
CA ALA A 15 -43.61 -3.72 1.61
C ALA A 15 -42.46 -3.07 0.82
N ALA A 16 -42.08 -3.70 -0.30
CA ALA A 16 -41.12 -3.13 -1.22
C ALA A 16 -41.62 -1.76 -1.72
N PRO A 17 -40.74 -0.74 -1.83
CA PRO A 17 -41.13 0.55 -2.35
C PRO A 17 -41.65 0.42 -3.79
N LEU A 18 -42.72 1.15 -4.08
CA LEU A 18 -43.32 1.23 -5.41
C LEU A 18 -42.26 1.65 -6.45
N PRO A 19 -42.28 1.08 -7.67
CA PRO A 19 -41.39 1.50 -8.74
C PRO A 19 -41.65 2.98 -9.08
N ILE A 20 -40.59 3.78 -8.95
CA ILE A 20 -40.59 5.18 -9.38
C ILE A 20 -40.83 5.21 -10.90
N PRO A 21 -41.80 5.98 -11.42
CA PRO A 21 -41.99 6.14 -12.84
C PRO A 21 -40.73 6.74 -13.46
N HIS A 22 -40.09 6.02 -14.38
CA HIS A 22 -39.00 6.55 -15.19
C HIS A 22 -39.55 7.64 -16.12
N GLN A 23 -39.51 8.90 -15.69
CA GLN A 23 -39.51 10.03 -16.61
C GLN A 23 -38.19 9.97 -17.41
N ARG A 24 -38.30 9.60 -18.69
CA ARG A 24 -37.24 9.82 -19.67
C ARG A 24 -37.07 11.32 -19.87
N LEU A 25 -36.10 11.91 -19.18
CA LEU A 25 -35.53 13.18 -19.60
C LEU A 25 -34.48 12.90 -20.68
N PRO A 26 -34.48 13.62 -21.81
CA PRO A 26 -33.39 13.55 -22.77
C PRO A 26 -32.17 14.21 -22.12
N VAL A 27 -31.15 13.41 -21.81
CA VAL A 27 -29.82 13.92 -21.51
C VAL A 27 -29.20 14.27 -22.86
N GLU A 28 -29.23 15.56 -23.18
CA GLU A 28 -28.48 16.13 -24.29
C GLU A 28 -26.99 15.99 -23.96
N LEU A 29 -26.34 15.07 -24.65
CA LEU A 29 -24.89 14.90 -24.61
C LEU A 29 -24.31 16.13 -25.32
N HIS A 30 -23.80 17.12 -24.58
CA HIS A 30 -23.02 18.17 -25.21
C HIS A 30 -21.76 17.55 -25.80
N ASP A 31 -21.75 17.47 -27.13
CA ASP A 31 -20.59 17.17 -27.95
C ASP A 31 -19.43 18.07 -27.54
N LEU A 32 -18.35 17.45 -27.03
CA LEU A 32 -17.05 18.08 -27.05
C LEU A 32 -16.66 18.31 -28.52
N PRO A 33 -16.12 19.48 -28.89
CA PRO A 33 -15.74 19.73 -30.27
C PRO A 33 -14.74 18.66 -30.74
N PRO A 34 -14.89 18.13 -31.96
CA PRO A 34 -13.97 17.14 -32.50
C PRO A 34 -12.58 17.79 -32.58
N LEU A 35 -11.58 17.13 -31.98
CA LEU A 35 -10.19 17.38 -32.31
C LEU A 35 -10.04 17.05 -33.79
N THR A 36 -9.91 18.09 -34.62
CA THR A 36 -9.59 17.97 -36.03
C THR A 36 -8.28 17.20 -36.17
N LEU A 37 -8.39 15.92 -36.54
CA LEU A 37 -7.29 15.12 -37.04
C LEU A 37 -6.80 15.79 -38.32
N VAL A 38 -5.56 16.27 -38.31
CA VAL A 38 -4.85 16.67 -39.53
C VAL A 38 -4.74 15.42 -40.42
N PRO A 39 -5.36 15.38 -41.61
CA PRO A 39 -5.19 14.26 -42.53
C PRO A 39 -3.82 14.38 -43.19
N GLY A 40 -2.91 13.46 -42.91
CA GLY A 40 -1.60 13.43 -43.59
C GLY A 40 -0.42 12.81 -42.83
N SER A 41 -0.56 12.47 -41.54
CA SER A 41 0.51 11.75 -40.83
C SER A 41 0.39 10.25 -41.04
N THR A 42 1.15 9.74 -42.01
CA THR A 42 1.58 8.35 -42.01
C THR A 42 2.18 8.01 -40.64
N ALA A 43 1.68 6.96 -39.99
CA ALA A 43 2.24 6.46 -38.76
C ALA A 43 3.68 6.00 -39.03
N LEU A 44 4.64 6.84 -38.65
CA LEU A 44 6.05 6.46 -38.70
C LEU A 44 6.27 5.31 -37.70
N PRO A 45 7.04 4.27 -38.07
CA PRO A 45 7.40 3.20 -37.16
C PRO A 45 8.09 3.78 -35.93
N LEU A 46 7.67 3.31 -34.74
CA LEU A 46 8.29 3.67 -33.47
C LEU A 46 9.79 3.33 -33.52
N PRO A 47 10.69 4.25 -33.10
CA PRO A 47 12.09 3.92 -32.99
C PRO A 47 12.27 2.83 -31.90
N PRO A 48 13.12 1.82 -32.13
CA PRO A 48 13.43 0.82 -31.10
C PRO A 48 14.05 1.51 -29.89
N TYR A 49 13.66 1.06 -28.69
CA TYR A 49 14.27 1.49 -27.43
C TYR A 49 15.80 1.31 -27.50
N PRO A 50 16.60 2.29 -27.06
CA PRO A 50 18.05 2.11 -26.98
C PRO A 50 18.36 1.01 -25.94
N ARG A 51 18.74 -0.18 -26.41
CA ARG A 51 19.35 -1.23 -25.59
C ARG A 51 20.59 -0.64 -24.90
N LYS A 52 20.51 -0.39 -23.58
CA LYS A 52 21.70 -0.04 -22.78
C LYS A 52 22.66 -1.24 -22.80
N ARG A 53 23.72 -1.15 -23.61
CA ARG A 53 24.89 -2.06 -23.56
C ARG A 53 25.51 -1.97 -22.16
N ARG A 54 25.28 -2.98 -21.30
CA ARG A 54 26.03 -3.14 -20.05
C ARG A 54 27.47 -3.57 -20.38
N ARG A 55 28.46 -2.77 -20.00
CA ARG A 55 29.84 -3.22 -19.83
C ARG A 55 29.88 -3.97 -18.50
N GLY A 56 30.27 -5.24 -18.55
CA GLY A 56 30.31 -6.12 -17.40
C GLY A 56 31.37 -5.71 -16.40
N LEU A 57 31.05 -5.91 -15.13
CA LEU A 57 32.05 -6.25 -14.14
C LEU A 57 31.41 -7.23 -13.15
N VAL A 58 31.98 -8.43 -13.15
CA VAL A 58 31.67 -9.55 -12.26
C VAL A 58 32.25 -9.23 -10.89
N LEU A 59 31.42 -9.30 -9.86
CA LEU A 59 31.82 -9.65 -8.49
C LEU A 59 30.57 -10.13 -7.77
N GLY A 60 30.55 -11.44 -7.49
CA GLY A 60 29.44 -12.12 -6.86
C GLY A 60 29.44 -12.01 -5.34
N GLY A 61 28.33 -12.46 -4.78
CA GLY A 61 28.37 -13.32 -3.60
C GLY A 61 27.78 -12.76 -2.31
N ILE A 62 26.57 -13.26 -2.02
CA ILE A 62 26.01 -13.62 -0.70
C ILE A 62 25.41 -12.49 0.15
N LEU A 63 24.07 -12.46 0.19
CA LEU A 63 23.31 -12.73 1.43
C LEU A 63 21.85 -13.06 1.10
N ALA A 64 21.46 -14.27 1.51
CA ALA A 64 20.15 -14.90 1.36
C ALA A 64 19.38 -14.88 2.70
N LEU A 65 18.15 -15.42 2.65
CA LEU A 65 17.05 -15.47 3.64
C LEU A 65 16.16 -14.22 3.62
N VAL A 66 14.84 -14.29 3.45
CA VAL A 66 13.89 -15.20 4.13
C VAL A 66 12.73 -15.58 3.21
N ALA A 67 12.53 -16.88 2.98
CA ALA A 67 11.23 -17.45 2.61
C ALA A 67 11.21 -18.93 3.02
N ALA A 68 10.13 -19.34 3.68
CA ALA A 68 9.83 -20.67 4.22
C ALA A 68 10.52 -21.03 5.55
N LEU A 69 9.75 -20.93 6.65
CA LEU A 69 9.55 -22.00 7.64
C LEU A 69 8.54 -21.55 8.71
N ALA A 70 7.30 -22.01 8.60
CA ALA A 70 6.38 -22.07 9.74
C ALA A 70 5.36 -23.20 9.52
N LEU A 71 5.72 -24.41 9.95
CA LEU A 71 4.75 -25.47 10.23
C LEU A 71 5.16 -26.18 11.53
N ALA A 72 4.26 -26.10 12.52
CA ALA A 72 3.67 -27.21 13.28
C ALA A 72 3.65 -27.05 14.82
N GLY A 73 2.47 -27.33 15.38
CA GLY A 73 2.17 -27.56 16.80
C GLY A 73 1.31 -26.44 17.39
N GLY A 74 0.03 -26.59 17.73
CA GLY A 74 -0.74 -27.77 18.13
C GLY A 74 -1.45 -27.41 19.45
N ALA A 75 -2.78 -27.48 19.45
CA ALA A 75 -3.71 -26.93 20.44
C ALA A 75 -3.56 -27.45 21.88
N ILE A 76 -3.88 -26.60 22.88
CA ILE A 76 -4.77 -26.95 24.01
C ILE A 76 -5.63 -25.71 24.37
N PHE A 77 -6.94 -25.83 24.18
CA PHE A 77 -7.97 -24.94 24.71
C PHE A 77 -8.52 -25.59 25.98
N VAL A 78 -8.24 -25.03 27.17
CA VAL A 78 -8.96 -25.40 28.40
C VAL A 78 -9.87 -24.23 28.76
N ALA A 79 -11.17 -24.50 28.63
CA ALA A 79 -12.21 -23.71 29.26
C ALA A 79 -12.10 -23.85 30.77
N ASN A 80 -12.16 -22.73 31.50
CA ASN A 80 -12.67 -22.75 32.86
C ASN A 80 -13.56 -21.54 33.11
N ARG A 81 -14.82 -21.86 33.42
CA ARG A 81 -15.85 -20.94 33.88
C ARG A 81 -15.66 -20.62 35.36
N GLU A 82 -16.06 -19.39 35.68
CA GLU A 82 -16.51 -18.86 36.98
C GLU A 82 -15.50 -18.66 38.11
N SER A 83 -15.32 -17.40 38.50
CA SER A 83 -16.01 -16.87 39.69
C SER A 83 -16.08 -15.34 39.62
N LEU A 84 -17.28 -14.78 39.77
CA LEU A 84 -17.46 -13.36 40.10
C LEU A 84 -17.17 -13.16 41.59
N PRO A 85 -16.37 -12.18 42.00
CA PRO A 85 -16.45 -11.65 43.36
C PRO A 85 -16.97 -10.21 43.36
N ALA A 86 -18.04 -10.06 44.15
CA ALA A 86 -18.32 -8.98 45.09
C ALA A 86 -18.06 -7.52 44.67
N ILE A 87 -19.16 -6.76 44.71
CA ILE A 87 -19.18 -5.30 44.83
C ILE A 87 -18.32 -4.91 46.04
N ALA A 88 -17.16 -4.32 45.81
CA ALA A 88 -16.34 -3.72 46.85
C ALA A 88 -16.71 -2.24 47.00
N GLU A 89 -17.06 -1.89 48.23
CA GLU A 89 -17.32 -0.54 48.71
C GLU A 89 -16.22 0.45 48.34
N ALA A 90 -16.64 1.69 48.09
CA ALA A 90 -15.78 2.81 47.76
C ALA A 90 -14.73 3.08 48.85
N ALA A 91 -13.47 2.78 48.53
CA ALA A 91 -12.32 3.22 49.32
C ALA A 91 -11.95 4.67 48.99
N ALA A 92 -11.69 5.44 50.06
CA ALA A 92 -11.19 6.82 50.06
C ALA A 92 -9.86 6.97 49.26
N PRO A 93 -9.41 8.21 48.92
CA PRO A 93 -8.46 8.44 47.83
C PRO A 93 -7.11 7.76 48.08
N ASN A 94 -6.79 6.79 47.25
CA ASN A 94 -5.50 6.10 47.26
C ASN A 94 -4.36 7.11 47.10
N ARG A 95 -3.42 7.10 48.07
CA ARG A 95 -2.09 7.69 47.88
C ARG A 95 -1.48 7.04 46.63
N THR A 96 -1.33 7.80 45.56
CA THR A 96 -0.73 7.31 44.31
C THR A 96 0.68 6.81 44.58
N ARG A 97 0.88 5.49 44.44
CA ARG A 97 2.22 4.87 44.45
C ARG A 97 3.13 5.62 43.45
N PRO A 98 4.40 5.89 43.78
CA PRO A 98 5.35 6.43 42.82
C PRO A 98 5.44 5.53 41.58
N LEU A 99 5.44 6.14 40.39
CA LEU A 99 5.65 5.41 39.14
C LEU A 99 6.99 4.69 39.15
N THR A 100 7.03 3.46 38.65
CA THR A 100 8.27 2.77 38.32
C THR A 100 9.03 3.53 37.22
N PRO A 101 10.36 3.36 37.09
CA PRO A 101 11.13 3.88 35.97
C PRO A 101 10.49 3.65 34.59
N PHE A 102 10.00 2.43 34.34
CA PHE A 102 9.36 2.06 33.08
C PHE A 102 8.01 2.76 32.87
N GLU A 103 7.17 2.84 33.91
CA GLU A 103 5.90 3.59 33.86
C GLU A 103 6.14 5.09 33.59
N ALA A 104 7.14 5.68 34.24
CA ALA A 104 7.48 7.09 34.08
C ALA A 104 8.07 7.39 32.69
N ALA A 105 8.91 6.51 32.15
CA ALA A 105 9.39 6.60 30.77
C ALA A 105 8.24 6.46 29.76
N THR A 106 7.32 5.53 30.00
CA THR A 106 6.13 5.34 29.15
C THR A 106 5.22 6.58 29.18
N ALA A 107 5.02 7.20 30.34
CA ALA A 107 4.28 8.44 30.47
C ALA A 107 4.94 9.60 29.69
N ALA A 108 6.27 9.69 29.68
CA ALA A 108 6.99 10.68 28.88
C ALA A 108 6.79 10.46 27.37
N LEU A 109 6.78 9.21 26.90
CA LEU A 109 6.48 8.88 25.51
C LEU A 109 5.02 9.20 25.13
N GLN A 110 4.07 8.96 26.03
CA GLN A 110 2.67 9.36 25.80
C GLN A 110 2.54 10.88 25.70
N ALA A 111 3.17 11.64 26.59
CA ALA A 111 3.17 13.10 26.53
C ALA A 111 3.82 13.62 25.23
N GLN A 112 4.87 12.94 24.75
CA GLN A 112 5.49 13.23 23.46
C GLN A 112 4.50 12.96 22.31
N ALA A 113 3.85 11.81 22.27
CA ALA A 113 2.83 11.49 21.25
C ALA A 113 1.70 12.53 21.22
N ASP A 114 1.17 12.92 22.38
CA ASP A 114 0.15 13.96 22.50
C ASP A 114 0.63 15.31 21.96
N ALA A 115 1.89 15.67 22.22
CA ALA A 115 2.48 16.89 21.72
C ALA A 115 2.58 16.91 20.19
N LEU A 116 2.86 15.77 19.55
CA LEU A 116 2.81 15.65 18.09
C LEU A 116 1.40 15.91 17.57
N LEU A 117 0.39 15.28 18.16
CA LEU A 117 -1.00 15.41 17.71
C LEU A 117 -1.52 16.84 17.92
N LYS A 118 -1.10 17.51 19.00
CA LYS A 118 -1.42 18.92 19.33
C LYS A 118 -0.54 19.95 18.60
N ASN A 119 0.32 19.53 17.68
CA ASN A 119 1.24 20.41 16.94
C ASN A 119 2.17 21.24 17.85
N ASN A 120 2.66 20.67 18.96
CA ASN A 120 3.53 21.33 19.93
C ASN A 120 4.97 20.80 19.83
N GLU A 121 5.79 21.40 18.95
CA GLU A 121 7.19 20.99 18.74
C GLU A 121 8.02 21.08 20.03
N LYS A 122 7.77 22.11 20.86
CA LYS A 122 8.51 22.32 22.10
C LYS A 122 8.26 21.19 23.09
N ALA A 123 7.00 20.79 23.29
CA ALA A 123 6.64 19.68 24.18
C ALA A 123 7.09 18.33 23.61
N TRP A 124 7.04 18.14 22.29
CA TRP A 124 7.59 16.96 21.62
C TRP A 124 9.09 16.77 21.89
N LEU A 125 9.86 17.86 21.81
CA LEU A 125 11.30 17.85 22.07
C LEU A 125 11.66 17.86 23.56
N ALA A 126 10.69 18.05 24.47
CA ALA A 126 10.94 17.98 25.90
C ALA A 126 11.25 16.55 26.36
N ALA A 127 10.71 15.54 25.67
CA ALA A 127 11.00 14.13 25.90
C ALA A 127 12.34 13.67 25.28
N VAL A 128 13.16 14.56 24.71
CA VAL A 128 14.44 14.21 24.08
C VAL A 128 15.58 14.92 24.80
N ASP A 129 16.63 14.16 25.16
CA ASP A 129 17.73 14.63 25.99
C ASP A 129 18.38 15.92 25.42
N PRO A 130 18.38 17.05 26.17
CA PRO A 130 19.04 18.29 25.76
C PRO A 130 20.54 18.12 25.51
N GLY A 131 21.19 17.16 26.17
CA GLY A 131 22.61 16.82 25.95
C GLY A 131 22.89 16.09 24.64
N GLN A 132 21.86 15.71 23.87
CA GLN A 132 21.98 14.94 22.63
C GLN A 132 21.54 15.76 21.39
N PRO A 133 22.35 16.73 20.91
CA PRO A 133 21.93 17.66 19.85
C PRO A 133 21.56 16.96 18.53
N LYS A 134 22.28 15.91 18.15
CA LYS A 134 21.98 15.12 16.93
C LYS A 134 20.63 14.42 17.03
N LEU A 135 20.30 13.86 18.20
CA LEU A 135 19.02 13.20 18.44
C LEU A 135 17.87 14.20 18.42
N ARG A 136 18.04 15.38 19.03
CA ARG A 136 17.06 16.47 18.98
C ARG A 136 16.79 16.94 17.55
N THR A 137 17.82 17.08 16.72
CA THR A 137 17.66 17.42 15.30
C THR A 137 16.87 16.34 14.56
N ARG A 138 17.17 15.06 14.78
CA ARG A 138 16.40 13.94 14.21
C ARG A 138 14.92 13.98 14.61
N TYR A 139 14.63 14.14 15.90
CA TYR A 139 13.25 14.19 16.41
C TYR A 139 12.51 15.45 15.98
N ARG A 140 13.19 16.59 15.83
CA ARG A 140 12.62 17.82 15.25
C ARG A 140 12.19 17.58 13.81
N SER A 141 13.06 16.95 13.02
CA SER A 141 12.78 16.63 11.63
C SER A 141 11.60 15.65 11.50
N MET A 142 11.59 14.61 12.33
CA MET A 142 10.48 13.66 12.45
C MET A 142 9.15 14.36 12.78
N PHE A 143 9.14 15.28 13.75
CA PHE A 143 7.95 16.08 14.07
C PHE A 143 7.46 16.84 12.84
N ARG A 144 8.35 17.61 12.18
CA ARG A 144 7.99 18.43 11.03
C ARG A 144 7.46 17.58 9.87
N SER A 145 8.12 16.48 9.56
CA SER A 145 7.71 15.54 8.51
C SER A 145 6.35 14.92 8.81
N LEU A 146 6.13 14.40 10.02
CA LEU A 146 4.83 13.83 10.44
C LEU A 146 3.71 14.87 10.42
N ARG A 147 3.96 16.10 10.89
CA ARG A 147 2.97 17.19 10.82
C ARG A 147 2.69 17.61 9.38
N THR A 148 3.70 17.68 8.52
CA THR A 148 3.54 18.04 7.11
C THR A 148 2.74 16.99 6.34
N LEU A 149 2.94 15.71 6.66
CA LEU A 149 2.14 14.58 6.17
C LEU A 149 0.73 14.51 6.77
N GLY A 150 0.44 15.35 7.77
CA GLY A 150 -0.84 15.38 8.45
C GLY A 150 -1.07 14.12 9.28
N VAL A 151 -0.18 13.82 10.23
CA VAL A 151 -0.41 12.76 11.23
C VAL A 151 -1.76 12.96 11.94
N SER A 152 -2.60 11.92 11.93
CA SER A 152 -3.93 11.91 12.55
C SER A 152 -4.00 11.03 13.79
N ALA A 153 -3.16 9.99 13.86
CA ALA A 153 -2.98 9.15 15.03
C ALA A 153 -1.50 8.83 15.21
N PHE A 154 -1.05 8.76 16.45
CA PHE A 154 0.31 8.41 16.79
C PHE A 154 0.35 7.91 18.23
N GLU A 155 0.91 6.73 18.46
CA GLU A 155 1.07 6.16 19.79
C GLU A 155 2.36 5.33 19.89
N TYR A 156 2.90 5.25 21.10
CA TYR A 156 3.94 4.31 21.45
C TYR A 156 3.32 3.09 22.16
N LYS A 157 3.76 1.89 21.82
CA LYS A 157 3.55 0.66 22.59
C LYS A 157 4.92 0.11 23.03
N PRO A 158 5.44 0.57 24.18
CA PRO A 158 6.64 0.01 24.78
C PRO A 158 6.47 -1.48 25.09
N VAL A 159 7.48 -2.27 24.77
CA VAL A 159 7.62 -3.68 25.11
C VAL A 159 8.90 -3.79 25.92
N LYS A 160 8.75 -4.09 27.21
CA LYS A 160 9.89 -4.20 28.11
C LYS A 160 10.70 -5.44 27.74
N ASP A 161 11.92 -5.22 27.26
CA ASP A 161 12.84 -6.28 26.85
C ASP A 161 14.33 -5.92 27.05
N GLY A 162 14.60 -4.81 27.73
CA GLY A 162 15.95 -4.36 28.08
C GLY A 162 16.16 -4.24 29.60
N SER A 163 17.31 -3.66 29.95
CA SER A 163 17.69 -3.44 31.35
C SER A 163 17.00 -2.23 31.95
N ASP A 164 16.58 -2.36 33.21
CA ASP A 164 16.00 -1.28 34.00
C ASP A 164 16.90 -0.99 35.22
N THR A 165 17.18 0.28 35.44
CA THR A 165 17.78 0.81 36.67
C THR A 165 16.86 1.88 37.24
N ALA A 166 17.19 2.39 38.44
CA ALA A 166 16.44 3.49 39.05
C ALA A 166 16.39 4.76 38.19
N THR A 167 17.33 4.95 37.26
CA THR A 167 17.51 6.18 36.48
C THR A 167 17.60 5.97 34.97
N SER A 168 17.48 4.74 34.49
CA SER A 168 17.58 4.41 33.07
C SER A 168 16.74 3.18 32.75
N VAL A 169 16.05 3.19 31.62
CA VAL A 169 15.32 2.04 31.09
C VAL A 169 15.61 1.87 29.61
N GLU A 170 15.69 0.62 29.16
CA GLU A 170 15.86 0.25 27.77
C GLU A 170 14.73 -0.68 27.33
N PHE A 171 14.11 -0.37 26.20
CA PHE A 171 12.99 -1.16 25.68
C PHE A 171 12.78 -0.94 24.18
N ASN A 172 12.16 -1.91 23.53
CA ASN A 172 11.59 -1.70 22.20
C ASN A 172 10.26 -0.95 22.28
N ALA A 173 10.10 0.06 21.44
CA ALA A 173 8.89 0.85 21.30
C ALA A 173 8.34 0.69 19.89
N ARG A 174 7.16 0.08 19.79
CA ARG A 174 6.36 0.07 18.56
C ARG A 174 5.70 1.43 18.42
N MET A 175 5.95 2.13 17.33
CA MET A 175 5.31 3.40 17.02
C MET A 175 4.22 3.12 15.99
N ILE A 176 2.98 3.32 16.38
CA ILE A 176 1.82 3.07 15.53
C ILE A 176 1.30 4.43 15.09
N TYR A 177 1.05 4.60 13.80
CA TYR A 177 0.67 5.91 13.26
C TYR A 177 -0.41 5.80 12.19
N CYS A 178 -1.09 6.93 11.95
CA CYS A 178 -1.95 7.14 10.80
C CYS A 178 -1.67 8.53 10.22
N LEU A 179 -1.79 8.65 8.91
CA LEU A 179 -1.67 9.91 8.19
C LEU A 179 -3.03 10.26 7.56
N THR A 180 -3.35 11.55 7.51
CA THR A 180 -4.58 12.06 6.88
C THR A 180 -4.67 11.63 5.41
N GLY A 181 -5.89 11.38 4.94
CA GLY A 181 -6.15 10.91 3.58
C GLY A 181 -6.12 9.38 3.40
N ASN A 182 -5.71 8.65 4.43
CA ASN A 182 -5.81 7.19 4.50
C ASN A 182 -6.83 6.77 5.56
N ALA A 183 -7.36 5.55 5.44
CA ALA A 183 -8.10 4.92 6.53
C ALA A 183 -7.20 4.78 7.76
N CYS A 184 -7.76 4.98 8.95
CA CYS A 184 -7.10 4.66 10.19
C CYS A 184 -7.90 3.54 10.87
N PRO A 185 -7.64 2.28 10.48
CA PRO A 185 -8.43 1.15 10.96
C PRO A 185 -8.30 0.95 12.47
N ALA A 186 -9.33 0.37 13.06
CA ALA A 186 -9.35 0.06 14.48
C ALA A 186 -8.35 -1.07 14.78
N GLY A 187 -7.61 -0.92 15.88
CA GLY A 187 -6.64 -1.93 16.32
C GLY A 187 -5.20 -1.63 15.85
N PRO A 188 -4.19 -2.07 16.64
CA PRO A 188 -2.79 -1.77 16.35
C PRO A 188 -2.21 -2.59 15.19
N ALA A 189 -2.72 -3.81 14.93
CA ALA A 189 -2.23 -4.69 13.87
C ALA A 189 -2.62 -4.21 12.46
N ALA A 190 -3.73 -3.49 12.35
CA ALA A 190 -4.25 -2.97 11.09
C ALA A 190 -3.56 -1.64 10.67
N ARG A 191 -2.84 -0.98 11.58
CA ARG A 191 -2.17 0.31 11.35
C ARG A 191 -0.68 0.11 11.08
N PRO A 192 -0.03 1.01 10.32
CA PRO A 192 1.41 0.90 10.09
C PRO A 192 2.16 1.08 11.41
N VAL A 193 3.13 0.19 11.61
CA VAL A 193 3.98 0.14 12.80
C VAL A 193 5.42 0.35 12.34
N ILE A 194 6.18 1.09 13.13
CA ILE A 194 7.64 1.07 13.03
C ILE A 194 8.24 0.73 14.39
N ASN A 195 9.41 0.09 14.42
CA ASN A 195 10.09 -0.28 15.65
C ASN A 195 11.26 0.67 15.95
N GLN A 196 11.40 1.05 17.22
CA GLN A 196 12.59 1.72 17.73
C GLN A 196 13.03 1.08 19.04
N HIS A 197 14.32 0.80 19.17
CA HIS A 197 14.93 0.51 20.45
C HIS A 197 15.31 1.82 21.13
N LEU A 198 14.72 2.09 22.30
CA LEU A 198 14.87 3.34 23.03
C LEU A 198 15.63 3.11 24.33
N LYS A 199 16.53 4.04 24.62
CA LYS A 199 17.08 4.24 25.98
C LYS A 199 16.53 5.54 26.53
N VAL A 200 15.81 5.46 27.64
CA VAL A 200 15.23 6.61 28.33
C VAL A 200 15.91 6.78 29.68
N LYS A 201 16.34 7.99 30.01
CA LYS A 201 17.04 8.31 31.27
C LYS A 201 16.28 9.34 32.07
N ASN A 202 16.37 9.25 33.39
CA ASN A 202 15.98 10.33 34.27
C ASN A 202 17.12 11.37 34.35
N VAL A 203 16.86 12.55 33.81
CA VAL A 203 17.75 13.70 33.89
C VAL A 203 17.04 14.80 34.67
N ARG A 204 17.51 15.07 35.89
CA ARG A 204 16.95 16.10 36.79
C ARG A 204 15.44 15.93 37.02
N GLY A 205 14.98 14.70 37.23
CA GLY A 205 13.57 14.38 37.47
C GLY A 205 12.73 14.24 36.19
N GLN A 206 13.29 14.45 35.00
CA GLN A 206 12.59 14.28 33.72
C GLN A 206 13.07 13.03 32.98
N TRP A 207 12.14 12.20 32.54
CA TRP A 207 12.44 11.04 31.70
C TRP A 207 12.56 11.47 30.24
N VAL A 208 13.75 11.31 29.68
CA VAL A 208 14.09 11.77 28.33
C VAL A 208 14.75 10.67 27.52
N ILE A 209 14.43 10.61 26.23
CA ILE A 209 15.06 9.71 25.26
C ILE A 209 16.52 10.16 25.09
N ALA A 210 17.44 9.30 25.54
CA ALA A 210 18.87 9.51 25.48
C ALA A 210 19.50 8.86 24.23
N SER A 211 18.87 7.81 23.70
CA SER A 211 19.21 7.24 22.39
C SER A 211 18.01 6.54 21.77
N ALA A 212 17.96 6.56 20.43
CA ALA A 212 16.96 5.84 19.64
C ALA A 212 17.66 5.17 18.45
N THR A 213 17.65 3.85 18.42
CA THR A 213 18.16 3.06 17.30
C THR A 213 17.02 2.29 16.68
N THR A 214 17.08 2.11 15.37
CA THR A 214 16.23 1.15 14.69
C THR A 214 17.12 -0.06 14.49
N ARG A 215 16.79 -1.19 15.13
CA ARG A 215 17.46 -2.46 14.77
C ARG A 215 17.17 -2.69 13.29
N LYS A 216 18.10 -3.28 12.55
CA LYS A 216 17.79 -3.82 11.22
C LYS A 216 16.70 -4.86 11.46
N SER A 217 15.47 -4.45 11.20
CA SER A 217 14.29 -5.29 11.30
C SER A 217 14.14 -5.99 9.95
N GLU A 218 13.60 -7.20 9.93
CA GLU A 218 13.01 -7.80 8.72
C GLU A 218 11.72 -7.06 8.28
N ASP A 219 11.45 -5.89 8.86
CA ASP A 219 10.26 -5.10 8.58
C ASP A 219 10.57 -4.19 7.40
N ASP A 220 10.09 -4.59 6.23
CA ASP A 220 10.18 -3.86 4.97
C ASP A 220 9.50 -2.48 5.02
N LEU A 221 8.84 -2.09 6.12
CA LEU A 221 8.28 -0.75 6.28
C LEU A 221 9.24 0.24 6.97
N GLN A 222 10.48 -0.17 7.25
CA GLN A 222 11.49 0.68 7.89
C GLN A 222 12.77 0.90 7.06
N PRO A 223 13.37 2.10 7.12
CA PRO A 223 12.77 3.34 7.61
C PRO A 223 11.62 3.82 6.71
N ALA A 224 10.54 4.30 7.33
CA ALA A 224 9.55 5.07 6.61
C ALA A 224 10.14 6.41 6.16
N PRO A 225 9.68 7.02 5.04
CA PRO A 225 10.26 8.24 4.49
C PRO A 225 10.38 9.41 5.49
N TRP A 226 9.43 9.55 6.41
CA TRP A 226 9.43 10.60 7.44
C TRP A 226 10.48 10.39 8.55
N GLN A 227 11.15 9.24 8.58
CA GLN A 227 12.31 8.98 9.45
C GLN A 227 13.63 9.45 8.82
N ASP A 228 13.67 9.68 7.50
CA ASP A 228 14.86 10.14 6.75
C ASP A 228 14.81 11.65 6.51
N GLY A 229 14.72 12.43 7.57
CA GLY A 229 14.88 13.89 7.50
C GLY A 229 13.64 14.68 7.07
N ASP A 230 13.87 15.94 6.72
CA ASP A 230 12.81 16.91 6.43
C ASP A 230 12.18 16.61 5.07
N LEU A 231 10.85 16.48 5.07
CA LEU A 231 10.05 16.27 3.87
C LEU A 231 9.42 17.59 3.41
N ALA A 232 9.49 17.82 2.10
CA ALA A 232 8.67 18.79 1.39
C ALA A 232 7.44 18.09 0.82
N VAL A 233 6.32 18.82 0.76
CA VAL A 233 5.05 18.31 0.24
C VAL A 233 4.46 19.28 -0.77
N ALA A 234 3.87 18.73 -1.83
CA ALA A 234 2.95 19.44 -2.72
C ALA A 234 1.61 18.69 -2.77
N LYS A 235 0.51 19.43 -2.56
CA LYS A 235 -0.85 18.88 -2.54
C LYS A 235 -1.58 19.24 -3.82
N GLY A 236 -2.09 18.22 -4.50
CA GLY A 236 -2.97 18.32 -5.64
C GLY A 236 -4.42 18.11 -5.21
N LYS A 237 -5.30 17.88 -6.19
CA LYS A 237 -6.71 17.57 -5.95
C LYS A 237 -6.87 16.22 -5.27
N ARG A 238 -6.12 15.21 -5.74
CA ARG A 238 -6.24 13.81 -5.32
C ARG A 238 -4.91 13.26 -4.78
N VAL A 239 -3.79 13.88 -5.12
CA VAL A 239 -2.45 13.39 -4.75
C VAL A 239 -1.75 14.31 -3.75
N THR A 240 -0.98 13.70 -2.85
CA THR A 240 0.09 14.36 -2.10
C THR A 240 1.43 13.84 -2.58
N LEU A 241 2.19 14.71 -3.25
CA LEU A 241 3.59 14.44 -3.57
C LEU A 241 4.44 14.77 -2.36
N VAL A 242 5.36 13.86 -2.04
CA VAL A 242 6.25 13.97 -0.90
C VAL A 242 7.68 13.74 -1.39
N ALA A 243 8.63 14.55 -0.95
CA ALA A 243 10.02 14.32 -1.29
C ALA A 243 10.97 15.02 -0.32
N GLN A 244 12.25 14.67 -0.36
CA GLN A 244 13.27 15.53 0.22
C GLN A 244 13.49 16.80 -0.61
N ALA A 245 14.16 17.78 -0.02
CA ALA A 245 14.43 19.08 -0.66
C ALA A 245 15.08 18.96 -2.06
N SER A 246 15.94 17.96 -2.29
CA SER A 246 16.64 17.74 -3.57
C SER A 246 15.71 17.41 -4.74
N GLU A 247 14.56 16.79 -4.45
CA GLU A 247 13.60 16.33 -5.45
C GLU A 247 12.39 17.28 -5.60
N LYS A 248 12.26 18.29 -4.71
CA LYS A 248 11.18 19.28 -4.71
C LYS A 248 10.99 19.97 -6.07
N LYS A 249 12.07 20.14 -6.84
CA LYS A 249 12.06 20.72 -8.18
C LYS A 249 11.11 20.02 -9.16
N TYR A 250 10.79 18.73 -8.93
CA TYR A 250 9.89 17.98 -9.79
C TYR A 250 8.40 18.17 -9.47
N PHE A 251 8.04 18.76 -8.33
CA PHE A 251 6.64 18.91 -7.92
C PHE A 251 5.78 19.62 -8.96
N LYS A 252 6.25 20.74 -9.53
CA LYS A 252 5.47 21.52 -10.51
C LYS A 252 5.11 20.69 -11.74
N ARG A 253 6.03 19.82 -12.20
CA ARG A 253 5.83 18.96 -13.36
C ARG A 253 4.98 17.73 -13.01
N LEU A 254 5.25 17.10 -11.87
CA LEU A 254 4.66 15.81 -11.51
C LEU A 254 3.27 15.90 -10.93
N LEU A 255 2.94 16.99 -10.22
CA LEU A 255 1.66 17.10 -9.54
C LEU A 255 0.46 16.97 -10.50
N PRO A 256 0.40 17.67 -11.65
CA PRO A 256 -0.71 17.49 -12.59
C PRO A 256 -0.75 16.08 -13.23
N ILE A 257 0.42 15.47 -13.48
CA ILE A 257 0.49 14.10 -14.02
C ILE A 257 -0.08 13.11 -13.02
N ALA A 258 0.31 13.23 -11.75
CA ALA A 258 -0.15 12.35 -10.69
C ALA A 258 -1.64 12.54 -10.38
N ASP A 259 -2.15 13.78 -10.37
CA ASP A 259 -3.59 14.03 -10.22
C ASP A 259 -4.41 13.45 -11.38
N ALA A 260 -3.91 13.50 -12.62
CA ALA A 260 -4.57 12.87 -13.76
C ALA A 260 -4.61 11.34 -13.64
N ALA A 261 -3.49 10.72 -13.25
CA ALA A 261 -3.43 9.27 -12.98
C ALA A 261 -4.36 8.87 -11.83
N ALA A 262 -4.42 9.67 -10.76
CA ALA A 262 -5.34 9.45 -9.65
C ALA A 262 -6.81 9.51 -10.08
N ALA A 263 -7.18 10.44 -10.96
CA ALA A 263 -8.54 10.54 -11.49
C ALA A 263 -8.93 9.31 -12.33
N VAL A 264 -7.99 8.75 -13.11
CA VAL A 264 -8.19 7.46 -13.79
C VAL A 264 -8.41 6.34 -12.78
N ASN A 265 -7.60 6.32 -11.72
CA ASN A 265 -7.64 5.24 -10.74
C ASN A 265 -8.85 5.29 -9.81
N ASP A 266 -9.43 6.46 -9.58
CA ASP A 266 -10.69 6.60 -8.85
C ASP A 266 -11.85 5.85 -9.50
N ARG A 267 -11.86 5.75 -10.84
CA ARG A 267 -12.82 4.89 -11.56
C ARG A 267 -12.70 3.45 -11.12
N PHE A 268 -11.48 2.92 -11.09
CA PHE A 268 -11.20 1.52 -10.75
C PHE A 268 -11.38 1.26 -9.25
N ALA A 269 -11.05 2.23 -8.40
CA ALA A 269 -11.36 2.22 -6.98
C ALA A 269 -12.87 2.01 -6.74
N GLY A 270 -13.72 2.70 -7.51
CA GLY A 270 -15.18 2.51 -7.44
C GLY A 270 -15.64 1.12 -7.89
N LEU A 271 -14.98 0.52 -8.88
CA LEU A 271 -15.32 -0.83 -9.37
C LEU A 271 -14.94 -1.94 -8.39
N VAL A 272 -13.88 -1.74 -7.60
CA VAL A 272 -13.39 -2.70 -6.60
C VAL A 272 -14.00 -2.43 -5.21
N GLY A 273 -14.70 -1.31 -5.03
CA GLY A 273 -15.26 -0.91 -3.73
C GLY A 273 -14.21 -0.40 -2.74
N ASN A 274 -13.11 0.17 -3.23
CA ASN A 274 -11.99 0.68 -2.43
C ASN A 274 -11.69 2.16 -2.74
N PRO A 275 -12.65 3.09 -2.55
CA PRO A 275 -12.45 4.50 -2.85
C PRO A 275 -11.33 5.10 -2.00
N GLN A 276 -10.39 5.78 -2.65
CA GLN A 276 -9.30 6.46 -1.96
C GLN A 276 -9.70 7.90 -1.61
N GLN A 277 -9.39 8.38 -0.42
CA GLN A 277 -9.58 9.81 -0.13
C GLN A 277 -8.45 10.64 -0.73
N ARG A 278 -7.24 10.07 -0.78
CA ARG A 278 -6.04 10.71 -1.28
C ARG A 278 -4.98 9.65 -1.58
N TYR A 279 -4.18 9.89 -2.60
CA TYR A 279 -3.01 9.09 -2.90
C TYR A 279 -1.76 9.79 -2.40
N ARG A 280 -0.80 9.02 -1.86
CA ARG A 280 0.48 9.56 -1.41
C ARG A 280 1.61 8.95 -2.22
N VAL A 281 2.40 9.82 -2.84
CA VAL A 281 3.47 9.45 -3.78
C VAL A 281 4.77 10.11 -3.34
N TYR A 282 5.77 9.30 -3.05
CA TYR A 282 7.10 9.69 -2.64
C TYR A 282 8.04 9.74 -3.84
N LEU A 283 8.79 10.83 -3.96
CA LEU A 283 9.82 11.00 -4.99
C LEU A 283 11.18 10.69 -4.38
N ALA A 284 11.74 9.52 -4.72
CA ALA A 284 12.99 9.04 -4.18
C ALA A 284 14.16 9.33 -5.14
N GLY A 285 15.20 10.00 -4.63
CA GLY A 285 16.52 9.98 -5.26
C GLY A 285 17.23 8.64 -5.03
N ASN A 286 18.43 8.46 -5.59
CA ASN A 286 19.17 7.18 -5.49
C ASN A 286 19.40 6.70 -4.05
N LYS A 287 19.64 7.63 -3.12
CA LYS A 287 19.81 7.29 -1.70
C LYS A 287 18.50 6.78 -1.10
N GLN A 288 17.41 7.53 -1.31
CA GLN A 288 16.09 7.20 -0.77
C GLN A 288 15.53 5.91 -1.34
N TRP A 289 15.77 5.64 -2.63
CA TRP A 289 15.33 4.43 -3.30
C TRP A 289 15.86 3.16 -2.63
N LYS A 290 17.12 3.20 -2.16
CA LYS A 290 17.78 2.10 -1.45
C LYS A 290 17.51 2.08 0.05
N LEU A 291 16.70 3.01 0.56
CA LEU A 291 16.56 3.23 2.00
C LEU A 291 15.12 3.17 2.48
N TRP A 292 14.19 3.86 1.80
CA TRP A 292 12.81 3.92 2.26
C TRP A 292 12.13 2.58 2.10
N TYR A 293 11.38 2.19 3.13
CA TYR A 293 10.63 0.93 3.18
C TYR A 293 11.51 -0.27 2.77
N GLY A 294 12.57 -0.53 3.53
CA GLY A 294 13.52 -1.62 3.25
C GLY A 294 14.48 -1.35 2.08
N GLY A 295 14.08 -0.47 1.15
CA GLY A 295 14.83 -0.14 -0.06
C GLY A 295 14.59 -1.14 -1.19
N MET A 296 14.75 -0.67 -2.42
CA MET A 296 14.64 -1.48 -3.63
C MET A 296 16.01 -1.61 -4.30
N THR A 297 16.43 -2.85 -4.59
CA THR A 297 17.72 -3.15 -5.23
C THR A 297 17.59 -3.65 -6.67
N ASP A 298 16.38 -3.96 -7.09
CA ASP A 298 16.12 -4.51 -8.42
C ASP A 298 16.25 -3.43 -9.49
N ASP A 299 17.24 -3.58 -10.36
CA ASP A 299 17.58 -2.61 -11.41
C ASP A 299 16.45 -2.38 -12.44
N TRP A 300 15.44 -3.25 -12.46
CA TRP A 300 14.32 -3.21 -13.40
C TRP A 300 13.06 -2.55 -12.80
N VAL A 301 13.04 -2.32 -11.49
CA VAL A 301 11.94 -1.66 -10.78
C VAL A 301 12.19 -0.16 -10.77
N VAL A 302 11.20 0.64 -11.18
CA VAL A 302 11.29 2.11 -11.23
C VAL A 302 10.25 2.80 -10.34
N GLY A 303 9.30 2.03 -9.81
CA GLY A 303 8.31 2.44 -8.83
C GLY A 303 7.82 1.23 -8.05
N TYR A 304 7.28 1.44 -6.85
CA TYR A 304 6.59 0.41 -6.08
C TYR A 304 5.51 1.01 -5.17
N ALA A 305 4.52 0.20 -4.81
CA ALA A 305 3.55 0.49 -3.77
C ALA A 305 3.88 -0.29 -2.49
N ALA A 306 4.27 0.41 -1.42
CA ALA A 306 4.52 -0.16 -0.10
C ALA A 306 3.20 -0.35 0.67
N PRO A 307 2.85 -1.58 1.10
CA PRO A 307 1.67 -1.80 1.92
C PRO A 307 1.85 -1.20 3.31
N LEU A 308 0.84 -0.46 3.79
CA LEU A 308 0.80 0.11 5.14
C LEU A 308 -0.20 -0.64 6.02
N ASN A 309 -0.11 -1.98 6.02
CA ASN A 309 -1.14 -2.85 6.57
C ASN A 309 -2.53 -2.50 5.97
N GLU A 310 -3.58 -2.50 6.79
CA GLU A 310 -4.93 -2.15 6.35
C GLU A 310 -5.14 -0.63 6.17
N ALA A 311 -4.13 0.20 6.49
CA ALA A 311 -4.23 1.65 6.29
C ALA A 311 -4.03 2.09 4.81
N GLY A 312 -3.79 1.14 3.90
CA GLY A 312 -3.63 1.41 2.47
C GLY A 312 -2.21 1.16 2.00
N MET A 313 -1.74 1.95 1.03
CA MET A 313 -0.40 1.83 0.48
C MET A 313 0.18 3.22 0.18
N ASP A 314 1.51 3.33 0.26
CA ASP A 314 2.26 4.49 -0.21
C ASP A 314 3.00 4.13 -1.50
N VAL A 315 3.02 5.04 -2.48
CA VAL A 315 3.80 4.84 -3.71
C VAL A 315 5.16 5.48 -3.58
N VAL A 316 6.22 4.82 -4.04
CA VAL A 316 7.58 5.37 -4.13
C VAL A 316 8.05 5.29 -5.57
N LEU A 317 8.58 6.40 -6.10
CA LEU A 317 9.07 6.51 -7.47
C LEU A 317 10.58 6.77 -7.49
N HIS A 318 11.32 6.04 -8.32
CA HIS A 318 12.74 6.27 -8.51
C HIS A 318 12.98 7.39 -9.52
N MET A 319 13.21 8.60 -9.01
CA MET A 319 13.30 9.79 -9.85
C MET A 319 14.50 9.76 -10.79
N ASN A 320 15.55 9.03 -10.48
CA ASN A 320 16.70 8.95 -11.37
C ASN A 320 16.36 8.32 -12.72
N ASP A 321 15.47 7.33 -12.70
CA ASP A 321 15.13 6.54 -13.88
C ASP A 321 13.91 7.12 -14.60
N LEU A 322 13.00 7.77 -13.87
CA LEU A 322 11.76 8.30 -14.44
C LEU A 322 11.84 9.77 -14.89
N LYS A 323 12.78 10.58 -14.36
CA LYS A 323 12.76 12.05 -14.56
C LYS A 323 12.83 12.51 -16.03
N ASN A 324 13.37 11.69 -16.93
CA ASN A 324 13.57 12.03 -18.33
C ASN A 324 12.72 11.19 -19.29
N GLU A 325 11.79 10.38 -18.76
CA GLU A 325 10.98 9.45 -19.53
C GLU A 325 9.48 9.73 -19.29
N PRO A 326 8.89 10.77 -19.92
CA PRO A 326 7.55 11.26 -19.56
C PRO A 326 6.45 10.20 -19.67
N ARG A 327 6.50 9.36 -20.72
CA ARG A 327 5.52 8.30 -20.95
C ARG A 327 5.65 7.20 -19.90
N LEU A 328 6.87 6.73 -19.64
CA LEU A 328 7.14 5.73 -18.60
C LEU A 328 6.68 6.25 -17.24
N LEU A 329 7.05 7.49 -16.89
CA LEU A 329 6.65 8.15 -15.66
C LEU A 329 5.12 8.20 -15.48
N GLN A 330 4.37 8.59 -16.51
CA GLN A 330 2.90 8.62 -16.44
C GLN A 330 2.32 7.22 -16.23
N THR A 331 2.74 6.26 -17.05
CA THR A 331 2.30 4.86 -16.96
C THR A 331 2.66 4.23 -15.61
N THR A 332 3.88 4.47 -15.11
CA THR A 332 4.32 4.00 -13.79
C THR A 332 3.48 4.60 -12.68
N ILE A 333 3.22 5.92 -12.66
CA ILE A 333 2.36 6.50 -11.62
C ILE A 333 0.97 5.85 -11.64
N GLN A 334 0.37 5.73 -12.83
CA GLN A 334 -0.97 5.15 -12.96
C GLN A 334 -0.99 3.65 -12.58
N HIS A 335 0.07 2.90 -12.90
CA HIS A 335 0.30 1.52 -12.49
C HIS A 335 0.42 1.38 -10.97
N GLU A 336 1.29 2.16 -10.31
CA GLU A 336 1.50 2.06 -8.86
C GLU A 336 0.27 2.48 -8.08
N LEU A 337 -0.43 3.53 -8.54
CA LEU A 337 -1.73 3.87 -7.98
C LEU A 337 -2.78 2.77 -8.25
N GLY A 338 -2.55 1.90 -9.25
CA GLY A 338 -3.37 0.73 -9.54
C GLY A 338 -3.30 -0.27 -8.40
N HIS A 339 -2.09 -0.56 -7.90
CA HIS A 339 -1.89 -1.36 -6.69
C HIS A 339 -2.60 -0.76 -5.48
N VAL A 340 -2.55 0.56 -5.30
CA VAL A 340 -3.26 1.24 -4.19
C VAL A 340 -4.76 0.92 -4.21
N VAL A 341 -5.41 0.99 -5.38
CA VAL A 341 -6.86 0.80 -5.48
C VAL A 341 -7.28 -0.67 -5.50
N THR A 342 -6.46 -1.58 -6.02
CA THR A 342 -6.79 -3.00 -6.11
C THR A 342 -6.40 -3.78 -4.84
N LEU A 343 -5.33 -3.40 -4.16
CA LEU A 343 -4.78 -4.15 -3.02
C LEU A 343 -4.87 -3.39 -1.69
N GLY A 344 -4.80 -2.05 -1.72
CA GLY A 344 -4.71 -1.24 -0.51
C GLY A 344 -5.84 -1.51 0.47
N GLY A 345 -5.49 -1.64 1.75
CA GLY A 345 -6.45 -1.89 2.82
C GLY A 345 -7.01 -3.31 2.90
N ALA A 346 -6.58 -4.23 2.01
CA ALA A 346 -6.94 -5.64 2.14
C ALA A 346 -6.04 -6.30 3.19
N HIS A 347 -6.66 -7.06 4.11
CA HIS A 347 -5.95 -7.92 5.04
C HIS A 347 -5.69 -9.26 4.35
N ARG A 348 -4.43 -9.54 4.00
CA ARG A 348 -4.01 -10.89 3.62
C ARG A 348 -2.88 -11.34 4.50
N LYS A 349 -2.99 -12.55 5.03
CA LYS A 349 -1.94 -13.14 5.86
C LYS A 349 -0.68 -13.42 5.05
N ASP A 350 -0.85 -13.77 3.78
CA ASP A 350 0.22 -14.02 2.83
C ASP A 350 -0.16 -13.45 1.46
N TRP A 351 0.49 -12.37 1.02
CA TRP A 351 0.47 -11.98 -0.39
C TRP A 351 1.34 -12.96 -1.19
N GLY A 352 0.80 -14.16 -1.41
CA GLY A 352 1.55 -15.28 -1.96
C GLY A 352 2.02 -15.08 -3.41
N PRO A 353 3.07 -15.82 -3.83
CA PRO A 353 3.58 -15.80 -5.21
C PRO A 353 2.54 -16.20 -6.28
N SER A 354 1.48 -16.92 -5.90
CA SER A 354 0.43 -17.40 -6.81
C SER A 354 -0.39 -16.29 -7.46
N ASP A 355 -0.43 -15.12 -6.85
CA ASP A 355 -1.39 -14.06 -7.22
C ASP A 355 -0.73 -12.94 -8.02
N MET A 356 0.60 -13.02 -8.19
CA MET A 356 1.41 -11.97 -8.81
C MET A 356 0.99 -11.68 -10.25
N TRP A 357 0.58 -12.70 -11.02
CA TRP A 357 0.15 -12.52 -12.42
C TRP A 357 -1.03 -11.56 -12.55
N LEU A 358 -2.01 -11.66 -11.64
CA LEU A 358 -3.20 -10.81 -11.66
C LEU A 358 -2.91 -9.47 -11.01
N LYS A 359 -2.15 -9.46 -9.91
CA LYS A 359 -1.73 -8.24 -9.22
C LYS A 359 -1.03 -7.27 -10.17
N GLU A 360 0.01 -7.76 -10.85
CA GLU A 360 0.75 -6.95 -11.84
C GLU A 360 -0.06 -6.75 -13.12
N GLY A 361 -0.80 -7.76 -13.57
CA GLY A 361 -1.61 -7.67 -14.78
C GLY A 361 -2.71 -6.61 -14.73
N VAL A 362 -3.43 -6.49 -13.61
CA VAL A 362 -4.44 -5.45 -13.42
C VAL A 362 -3.80 -4.08 -13.23
N ALA A 363 -2.64 -3.98 -12.56
CA ALA A 363 -1.91 -2.73 -12.42
C ALA A 363 -1.37 -2.24 -13.78
N GLU A 364 -0.91 -3.14 -14.65
CA GLU A 364 -0.54 -2.83 -16.03
C GLU A 364 -1.76 -2.40 -16.87
N TYR A 365 -2.89 -3.12 -16.78
CA TYR A 365 -4.13 -2.72 -17.44
C TYR A 365 -4.56 -1.30 -17.04
N ILE A 366 -4.50 -0.99 -15.75
CA ILE A 366 -4.77 0.36 -15.24
C ILE A 366 -3.72 1.33 -15.76
N GLY A 367 -2.43 1.02 -15.65
CA GLY A 367 -1.32 1.89 -16.06
C GLY A 367 -1.37 2.31 -17.53
N TRP A 368 -1.90 1.45 -18.39
CA TRP A 368 -2.06 1.70 -19.82
C TRP A 368 -3.42 2.27 -20.22
N TYR A 369 -4.43 2.22 -19.36
CA TYR A 369 -5.78 2.69 -19.68
C TYR A 369 -5.77 4.15 -20.18
N PRO A 370 -6.50 4.47 -21.28
CA PRO A 370 -7.44 3.62 -22.02
C PRO A 370 -6.83 2.80 -23.18
N GLN A 371 -5.51 2.74 -23.32
CA GLN A 371 -4.83 1.96 -24.36
C GLN A 371 -4.93 0.46 -24.05
N SER A 372 -4.98 -0.35 -25.11
CA SER A 372 -4.99 -1.82 -24.99
C SER A 372 -3.60 -2.41 -24.77
N ALA A 373 -3.55 -3.67 -24.35
CA ALA A 373 -2.29 -4.40 -24.15
C ALA A 373 -1.45 -4.49 -25.42
N THR A 374 -2.07 -4.48 -26.60
CA THR A 374 -1.38 -4.45 -27.91
C THR A 374 -0.58 -3.17 -28.18
N ALA A 375 -0.86 -2.08 -27.46
CA ALA A 375 -0.08 -0.84 -27.52
C ALA A 375 1.13 -0.86 -26.57
N SER A 376 1.23 -1.88 -25.71
CA SER A 376 2.29 -2.01 -24.72
C SER A 376 3.64 -2.26 -25.37
N TRP A 377 4.70 -1.63 -24.83
CA TRP A 377 6.08 -1.98 -25.22
C TRP A 377 6.43 -3.44 -24.90
N ARG A 378 5.68 -4.10 -24.01
CA ARG A 378 5.87 -5.50 -23.64
C ARG A 378 5.26 -6.50 -24.62
N ARG A 379 4.54 -6.05 -25.65
CA ARG A 379 3.90 -6.94 -26.65
C ARG A 379 4.88 -7.92 -27.28
N GLU A 380 6.07 -7.45 -27.65
CA GLU A 380 7.09 -8.30 -28.27
C GLU A 380 7.56 -9.39 -27.31
N SER A 381 7.84 -9.03 -26.05
CA SER A 381 8.24 -9.99 -25.01
C SER A 381 7.17 -11.06 -24.76
N VAL A 382 5.88 -10.71 -24.87
CA VAL A 382 4.78 -11.70 -24.81
C VAL A 382 4.76 -12.60 -26.04
N ARG A 383 5.00 -12.05 -27.24
CA ARG A 383 5.12 -12.86 -28.47
C ARG A 383 6.26 -13.87 -28.35
N ASP A 384 7.43 -13.42 -27.90
CA ASP A 384 8.61 -14.28 -27.70
C ASP A 384 8.33 -15.37 -26.67
N LEU A 385 7.67 -15.03 -25.56
CA LEU A 385 7.26 -16.00 -24.55
C LEU A 385 6.32 -17.08 -25.10
N LEU A 386 5.31 -16.68 -25.89
CA LEU A 386 4.27 -17.60 -26.39
C LEU A 386 4.73 -18.46 -27.58
N THR A 387 5.73 -18.01 -28.32
CA THR A 387 6.35 -18.76 -29.44
C THR A 387 7.56 -19.58 -29.02
N GLY A 388 8.10 -19.31 -27.83
CA GLY A 388 9.25 -20.03 -27.28
C GLY A 388 8.95 -21.47 -26.86
N SER A 389 10.02 -22.24 -26.64
CA SER A 389 9.95 -23.66 -26.25
C SER A 389 9.33 -23.91 -24.87
N LYS A 390 9.16 -22.86 -24.05
CA LYS A 390 8.55 -22.90 -22.72
C LYS A 390 7.27 -22.06 -22.64
N ALA A 391 6.49 -22.01 -23.72
CA ALA A 391 5.26 -21.25 -23.77
C ALA A 391 4.31 -21.64 -22.62
N PRO A 392 3.75 -20.66 -21.87
CA PRO A 392 2.84 -20.93 -20.78
C PRO A 392 1.54 -21.58 -21.29
N LYS A 393 0.98 -22.45 -20.45
CA LYS A 393 -0.29 -23.15 -20.71
C LYS A 393 -1.49 -22.49 -20.01
N SER A 394 -1.24 -21.43 -19.24
CA SER A 394 -2.22 -20.68 -18.47
C SER A 394 -1.81 -19.21 -18.41
N ILE A 395 -2.78 -18.31 -18.30
CA ILE A 395 -2.58 -16.90 -17.96
C ILE A 395 -2.18 -16.72 -16.49
N ALA A 396 -2.54 -17.67 -15.62
CA ALA A 396 -2.16 -17.70 -14.21
C ALA A 396 -0.76 -18.31 -14.02
N VAL A 397 0.24 -17.63 -14.54
CA VAL A 397 1.65 -18.03 -14.39
C VAL A 397 2.14 -17.81 -12.95
N GLY A 398 3.04 -18.68 -12.49
CA GLY A 398 3.68 -18.51 -11.19
C GLY A 398 4.56 -17.25 -11.12
N ALA A 399 4.83 -16.77 -9.91
CA ALA A 399 5.63 -15.57 -9.69
C ALA A 399 7.00 -15.61 -10.37
N LEU A 400 7.45 -14.42 -10.74
CA LEU A 400 8.85 -14.17 -11.08
C LEU A 400 9.74 -14.55 -9.92
N GLN A 401 10.85 -15.22 -10.24
CA GLN A 401 11.93 -15.45 -9.28
C GLN A 401 12.71 -14.16 -9.07
N SER A 402 13.35 -14.02 -7.91
CA SER A 402 14.12 -12.81 -7.56
C SER A 402 15.32 -12.54 -8.49
N ASP A 403 15.81 -13.57 -9.19
CA ASP A 403 16.91 -13.48 -10.15
C ASP A 403 16.43 -13.41 -11.61
N ALA A 404 15.13 -13.18 -11.84
CA ALA A 404 14.56 -13.08 -13.17
C ALA A 404 15.25 -11.99 -14.00
N ARG A 405 15.48 -12.29 -15.27
CA ARG A 405 16.05 -11.34 -16.23
C ARG A 405 15.00 -10.29 -16.62
N LEU A 406 15.46 -9.15 -17.12
CA LEU A 406 14.59 -8.05 -17.58
C LEU A 406 13.54 -8.54 -18.58
N GLU A 407 13.94 -9.39 -19.53
CA GLU A 407 13.04 -9.92 -20.56
C GLU A 407 11.98 -10.86 -19.99
N GLU A 408 12.32 -11.63 -18.94
CA GLU A 408 11.38 -12.51 -18.23
C GLU A 408 10.37 -11.68 -17.44
N GLY A 409 10.84 -10.60 -16.81
CA GLY A 409 9.98 -9.57 -16.22
C GLY A 409 9.01 -9.00 -17.24
N ASP A 410 9.51 -8.40 -18.32
CA ASP A 410 8.66 -7.78 -19.35
C ASP A 410 7.63 -8.75 -19.94
N ALA A 411 8.01 -10.01 -20.18
CA ALA A 411 7.08 -11.01 -20.66
C ALA A 411 5.99 -11.33 -19.61
N PHE A 412 6.34 -11.42 -18.33
CA PHE A 412 5.40 -11.67 -17.24
C PHE A 412 4.39 -10.53 -17.06
N TYR A 413 4.88 -9.29 -16.92
CA TYR A 413 4.02 -8.09 -16.81
C TYR A 413 3.15 -7.94 -18.07
N GLY A 414 3.74 -8.16 -19.25
CA GLY A 414 3.02 -8.14 -20.51
C GLY A 414 1.91 -9.19 -20.56
N LEU A 415 2.19 -10.45 -20.21
CA LEU A 415 1.20 -11.53 -20.24
C LEU A 415 0.04 -11.24 -19.28
N GLY A 416 0.33 -10.74 -18.08
CA GLY A 416 -0.67 -10.31 -17.10
C GLY A 416 -1.56 -9.17 -17.65
N HIS A 417 -0.97 -8.17 -18.30
CA HIS A 417 -1.72 -7.09 -18.94
C HIS A 417 -2.66 -7.62 -20.03
N PHE A 418 -2.14 -8.48 -20.91
CA PHE A 418 -2.92 -9.12 -21.98
C PHE A 418 -4.05 -9.98 -21.42
N ALA A 419 -3.84 -10.68 -20.29
CA ALA A 419 -4.87 -11.44 -19.60
C ALA A 419 -5.98 -10.53 -19.04
N ALA A 420 -5.62 -9.42 -18.37
CA ALA A 420 -6.57 -8.43 -17.89
C ALA A 420 -7.36 -7.77 -19.03
N ASP A 421 -6.69 -7.38 -20.13
CA ASP A 421 -7.35 -6.79 -21.30
C ASP A 421 -8.30 -7.79 -21.98
N CYS A 422 -7.92 -9.06 -22.09
CA CYS A 422 -8.82 -10.12 -22.53
C CYS A 422 -10.06 -10.21 -21.66
N MET A 423 -9.89 -10.35 -20.33
CA MET A 423 -11.00 -10.49 -19.40
C MET A 423 -11.96 -9.29 -19.48
N ALA A 424 -11.41 -8.09 -19.56
CA ALA A 424 -12.20 -6.86 -19.70
C ALA A 424 -12.96 -6.81 -21.03
N LYS A 425 -12.39 -7.28 -22.14
CA LYS A 425 -13.02 -7.23 -23.47
C LYS A 425 -14.04 -8.34 -23.71
N ASN A 426 -13.77 -9.55 -23.24
CA ASN A 426 -14.63 -10.70 -23.48
C ASN A 426 -15.77 -10.83 -22.46
N TYR A 427 -15.53 -10.42 -21.20
CA TYR A 427 -16.51 -10.56 -20.12
C TYR A 427 -16.94 -9.24 -19.50
N GLY A 428 -16.28 -8.12 -19.85
CA GLY A 428 -16.61 -6.78 -19.38
C GLY A 428 -15.71 -6.29 -18.24
N GLN A 429 -15.40 -4.99 -18.24
CA GLN A 429 -14.53 -4.37 -17.24
C GLN A 429 -15.07 -4.51 -15.81
N ARG A 430 -16.40 -4.38 -15.61
CA ARG A 430 -17.01 -4.59 -14.29
C ARG A 430 -16.82 -6.03 -13.79
N ALA A 431 -16.93 -7.02 -14.68
CA ALA A 431 -16.68 -8.41 -14.35
C ALA A 431 -15.22 -8.63 -13.96
N LEU A 432 -14.26 -8.10 -14.73
CA LEU A 432 -12.84 -8.14 -14.36
C LEU A 432 -12.59 -7.58 -12.96
N PHE A 433 -13.11 -6.39 -12.64
CA PHE A 433 -12.85 -5.79 -11.33
C PHE A 433 -13.64 -6.44 -10.18
N THR A 434 -14.74 -7.14 -10.49
CA THR A 434 -15.39 -8.06 -9.56
C THR A 434 -14.49 -9.25 -9.24
N PHE A 435 -13.88 -9.86 -10.27
CA PHE A 435 -12.91 -10.95 -10.10
C PHE A 435 -11.69 -10.51 -9.29
N VAL A 436 -11.15 -9.32 -9.58
CA VAL A 436 -10.02 -8.71 -8.85
C VAL A 436 -10.37 -8.53 -7.37
N ARG A 437 -11.55 -7.99 -7.04
CA ARG A 437 -12.02 -7.87 -5.66
C ARG A 437 -12.07 -9.23 -4.96
N LEU A 438 -12.78 -10.19 -5.56
CA LEU A 438 -12.99 -11.51 -4.98
C LEU A 438 -11.67 -12.24 -4.73
N TYR A 439 -10.80 -12.25 -5.73
CA TYR A 439 -9.53 -12.99 -5.68
C TYR A 439 -8.48 -12.28 -4.84
N LEU A 440 -8.20 -11.01 -5.13
CA LEU A 440 -7.08 -10.28 -4.51
C LEU A 440 -7.42 -9.65 -3.16
N ARG A 441 -8.69 -9.39 -2.83
CA ARG A 441 -9.06 -8.71 -1.58
C ARG A 441 -9.84 -9.59 -0.60
N GLU A 442 -10.64 -10.51 -1.11
CA GLU A 442 -11.52 -11.37 -0.31
C GLU A 442 -11.00 -12.81 -0.20
N GLU A 443 -9.79 -13.06 -0.71
CA GLU A 443 -9.10 -14.36 -0.64
C GLU A 443 -9.91 -15.54 -1.21
N LYS A 444 -10.83 -15.26 -2.14
CA LYS A 444 -11.60 -16.32 -2.80
C LYS A 444 -10.72 -17.03 -3.83
N ASP A 445 -10.77 -18.35 -3.88
CA ASP A 445 -10.04 -19.13 -4.89
C ASP A 445 -10.41 -18.76 -6.35
N LEU A 446 -9.51 -19.03 -7.30
CA LEU A 446 -9.66 -18.67 -8.72
C LEU A 446 -10.99 -19.13 -9.32
N ASP A 447 -11.37 -20.41 -9.15
CA ASP A 447 -12.56 -20.96 -9.80
C ASP A 447 -13.87 -20.39 -9.20
N PRO A 448 -14.05 -20.37 -7.87
CA PRO A 448 -15.21 -19.70 -7.25
C PRO A 448 -15.28 -18.20 -7.54
N ALA A 449 -14.15 -17.48 -7.62
CA ALA A 449 -14.12 -16.07 -8.01
C ALA A 449 -14.50 -15.88 -9.49
N SER A 450 -14.00 -16.74 -10.37
CA SER A 450 -14.27 -16.69 -11.81
C SER A 450 -15.74 -16.98 -12.12
N ARG A 451 -16.35 -17.96 -11.46
CA ARG A 451 -17.78 -18.28 -11.64
C ARG A 451 -18.68 -17.13 -11.24
N GLU A 452 -18.37 -16.46 -10.14
CA GLU A 452 -19.15 -15.32 -9.68
C GLU A 452 -18.97 -14.10 -10.59
N ALA A 453 -17.74 -13.79 -10.98
CA ALA A 453 -17.44 -12.60 -11.78
C ALA A 453 -17.81 -12.75 -13.26
N PHE A 454 -17.53 -13.90 -13.86
CA PHE A 454 -17.61 -14.14 -15.30
C PHE A 454 -18.71 -15.15 -15.69
N GLY A 455 -19.36 -15.80 -14.73
CA GLY A 455 -20.34 -16.86 -14.99
C GLY A 455 -19.72 -18.15 -15.53
N GLN A 456 -18.40 -18.31 -15.46
CA GLN A 456 -17.66 -19.43 -16.06
C GLN A 456 -16.60 -19.99 -15.09
N PRO A 457 -16.25 -21.29 -15.20
CA PRO A 457 -15.07 -21.82 -14.52
C PRO A 457 -13.80 -21.06 -14.94
N PHE A 458 -12.83 -20.91 -14.03
CA PHE A 458 -11.56 -20.23 -14.34
C PHE A 458 -10.82 -20.90 -15.49
N LYS A 459 -10.86 -22.23 -15.56
CA LYS A 459 -10.24 -23.00 -16.66
C LYS A 459 -10.79 -22.60 -18.04
N THR A 460 -12.06 -22.22 -18.14
CA THR A 460 -12.66 -21.74 -19.38
C THR A 460 -12.12 -20.35 -19.73
N VAL A 461 -12.17 -19.43 -18.77
CA VAL A 461 -11.64 -18.05 -18.92
C VAL A 461 -10.16 -18.06 -19.28
N ASP A 462 -9.37 -18.89 -18.60
CA ASP A 462 -7.95 -19.08 -18.82
C ASP A 462 -7.63 -19.52 -20.25
N ARG A 463 -8.28 -20.61 -20.72
CA ARG A 463 -8.12 -21.12 -22.08
C ARG A 463 -8.51 -20.06 -23.12
N ASP A 464 -9.67 -19.45 -22.95
CA ASP A 464 -10.22 -18.50 -23.91
C ASP A 464 -9.32 -17.26 -24.00
N CYS A 465 -8.82 -16.78 -22.86
CA CYS A 465 -7.87 -15.68 -22.85
C CYS A 465 -6.50 -16.06 -23.41
N LEU A 466 -5.94 -17.22 -23.09
CA LEU A 466 -4.67 -17.61 -23.67
C LEU A 466 -4.73 -17.74 -25.21
N ALA A 467 -5.85 -18.22 -25.76
CA ALA A 467 -6.11 -18.20 -27.19
C ALA A 467 -6.21 -16.76 -27.74
N TRP A 468 -7.00 -15.91 -27.08
CA TRP A 468 -7.17 -14.49 -27.44
C TRP A 468 -5.84 -13.74 -27.49
N ILE A 469 -4.91 -14.03 -26.58
CA ILE A 469 -3.59 -13.40 -26.51
C ILE A 469 -2.73 -13.85 -27.69
N ARG A 470 -2.69 -15.15 -28.01
CA ARG A 470 -1.93 -15.69 -29.15
C ARG A 470 -2.33 -15.03 -30.47
N ASP A 471 -3.60 -14.73 -30.67
CA ASP A 471 -4.10 -14.07 -31.88
C ASP A 471 -3.70 -12.59 -32.01
N ARG A 472 -3.14 -11.98 -30.95
CA ARG A 472 -2.92 -10.53 -30.86
C ARG A 472 -1.47 -10.11 -30.72
N VAL A 473 -0.58 -11.04 -30.36
CA VAL A 473 0.83 -10.72 -30.13
C VAL A 473 1.61 -10.70 -31.41
#